data_AF-W3RQA9-F1
#
_entry.id   AF-W3RQA9-F1
#
_cell.length_a   1.000
_cell.length_b   1.000
_cell.length_c   1.000
_cell.angle_alpha   90.00
_cell.angle_beta   90.00
_cell.angle_gamma   90.00
#
_symmetry.space_group_name_H-M   'P 1'
#
loop_
_entity.id
_entity.type
_entity.pdbx_description
1 polymer ?
#
loop_
_entity_poly.entity_id
_entity_poly.type
_entity_poly.pdbx_seq_one_letter_code
_entity_poly.pdbx_strand_id
1 'polypeptide(L)'
;MNATARTVQFGLTPRQQECLDAIKAHIATHRCAPTRGELADALGLRSKGHVNLMLASLEARGWIKVQPNAARAIVVLSETDDDLSPAVEAALQAHCERTGERRADIINDAVMLFLDGVAYDGDDV
;
A
#
# COMPACT_ATOMS: atom_id res chain seq x y z
N MET A 1 19.15 13.44 -3.85
CA MET A 1 17.76 12.98 -3.78
C MET A 1 17.78 11.51 -3.34
N ASN A 2 17.26 11.16 -2.16
CA ASN A 2 17.28 9.77 -1.69
C ASN A 2 16.19 8.97 -2.39
N ALA A 3 16.59 8.02 -3.23
CA ALA A 3 15.73 6.95 -3.69
C ALA A 3 15.24 6.16 -2.47
N THR A 4 13.92 6.17 -2.22
CA THR A 4 13.32 5.30 -1.22
C THR A 4 13.47 3.87 -1.73
N ALA A 5 14.41 3.12 -1.17
CA ALA A 5 14.60 1.71 -1.49
C ALA A 5 13.27 0.97 -1.31
N ARG A 6 12.81 0.29 -2.37
CA ARG A 6 11.61 -0.55 -2.35
C ARG A 6 11.87 -1.68 -1.34
N THR A 7 11.33 -1.52 -0.13
CA THR A 7 11.47 -2.54 0.91
C THR A 7 10.45 -3.61 0.58
N VAL A 8 10.92 -4.81 0.28
CA VAL A 8 10.02 -5.91 -0.07
C VAL A 8 9.20 -6.27 1.17
N GLN A 9 7.88 -6.36 0.98
CA GLN A 9 6.95 -6.74 2.04
C GLN A 9 6.98 -8.25 2.23
N PHE A 10 7.09 -8.70 3.48
CA PHE A 10 7.13 -10.13 3.79
C PHE A 10 6.17 -10.47 4.93
N GLY A 11 5.72 -11.73 4.94
CA GLY A 11 4.52 -12.20 5.64
C GLY A 11 4.41 -11.75 7.10
N LEU A 12 3.19 -11.51 7.56
CA LEU A 12 2.85 -11.11 8.93
C LEU A 12 2.31 -12.29 9.74
N THR A 13 2.57 -12.31 11.05
CA THR A 13 1.82 -13.21 11.93
C THR A 13 0.38 -12.71 12.07
N PRO A 14 -0.60 -13.56 12.43
CA PRO A 14 -1.98 -13.13 12.59
C PRO A 14 -2.14 -11.89 13.48
N ARG A 15 -1.40 -11.86 14.59
CA ARG A 15 -1.43 -10.72 15.52
C ARG A 15 -0.83 -9.44 14.96
N GLN A 16 0.21 -9.56 14.12
CA GLN A 16 0.79 -8.41 13.42
C GLN A 16 -0.15 -7.90 12.33
N GLN A 17 -0.83 -8.80 11.62
CA GLN A 17 -1.87 -8.44 10.65
C GLN A 17 -3.00 -7.68 11.33
N GLU A 18 -3.52 -8.18 12.46
CA GLU A 18 -4.52 -7.46 13.27
C GLU A 18 -4.06 -6.05 13.65
N CYS A 19 -2.78 -5.88 14.00
CA CYS A 19 -2.23 -4.56 14.28
C CYS A 19 -2.20 -3.65 13.04
N LEU A 20 -1.80 -4.17 11.88
CA LEU A 20 -1.79 -3.42 10.63
C LEU A 20 -3.21 -2.99 10.24
N ASP A 21 -4.17 -3.90 10.40
CA ASP A 21 -5.58 -3.65 10.10
C ASP A 21 -6.18 -2.60 11.05
N ALA A 22 -5.84 -2.66 12.34
CA ALA A 22 -6.22 -1.63 13.30
C ALA A 22 -5.66 -0.24 12.92
N ILE A 23 -4.42 -0.17 12.43
CA ILE A 23 -3.83 1.07 11.92
C ILE A 23 -4.61 1.59 10.71
N LYS A 24 -4.84 0.73 9.71
CA LYS A 24 -5.59 1.06 8.49
C LYS A 24 -7.00 1.55 8.79
N ALA A 25 -7.73 0.82 9.65
CA ALA A 25 -9.09 1.17 10.06
C ALA A 25 -9.16 2.50 10.80
N HIS A 26 -8.18 2.77 11.68
CA HIS A 26 -8.12 4.04 12.39
C HIS A 26 -7.88 5.22 11.44
N ILE A 27 -6.96 5.07 10.48
CA ILE A 27 -6.69 6.10 9.46
C ILE A 27 -7.92 6.35 8.58
N ALA A 28 -8.60 5.29 8.14
CA ALA A 28 -9.80 5.39 7.33
C ALA A 28 -10.92 6.17 8.05
N THR A 29 -11.06 5.93 9.36
CA THR A 29 -12.14 6.53 10.18
C THR A 29 -11.81 7.95 10.65
N HIS A 30 -10.60 8.19 11.15
CA HIS A 30 -10.23 9.43 11.84
C HIS A 30 -9.36 10.37 10.98
N ARG A 31 -9.01 9.94 9.76
CA ARG A 31 -8.15 10.70 8.82
C ARG A 31 -6.79 11.08 9.41
N CYS A 32 -6.33 10.35 10.43
CA CYS A 32 -5.03 10.53 11.07
C CYS A 32 -4.48 9.19 11.57
N ALA A 33 -3.17 9.10 11.77
CA ALA A 33 -2.55 7.89 12.29
C ALA A 33 -2.88 7.69 13.79
N PRO A 34 -3.08 6.45 14.25
CA PRO A 34 -3.31 6.19 15.67
C PRO A 34 -2.05 6.43 16.51
N THR A 35 -2.27 6.76 17.77
CA THR A 35 -1.23 6.75 18.80
C THR A 35 -0.99 5.33 19.31
N ARG A 36 0.14 5.12 19.99
CA ARG A 36 0.46 3.84 20.65
C ARG A 36 -0.56 3.44 21.72
N GLY A 37 -1.21 4.42 22.35
CA GLY A 37 -2.29 4.18 23.33
C GLY A 37 -3.55 3.68 22.64
N GLU A 38 -4.01 4.40 21.62
CA GLU A 38 -5.18 4.02 20.82
C GLU A 38 -5.01 2.62 20.19
N LEU A 39 -3.80 2.26 19.74
CA LEU A 39 -3.50 0.91 19.27
C LEU A 39 -3.53 -0.14 20.38
N ALA A 40 -3.02 0.18 21.57
CA ALA A 40 -3.08 -0.74 22.70
C ALA A 40 -4.54 -1.04 23.08
N ASP A 41 -5.38 -0.01 23.10
CA ASP A 41 -6.81 -0.11 23.41
C ASP A 41 -7.55 -0.92 22.32
N ALA A 42 -7.31 -0.60 21.05
CA ALA A 42 -7.94 -1.31 19.92
C ALA A 42 -7.57 -2.80 19.86
N LEU A 43 -6.36 -3.15 20.29
CA LEU A 43 -5.86 -4.54 20.29
C LEU A 43 -6.08 -5.25 21.64
N GLY A 44 -6.62 -4.58 22.66
CA GLY A 44 -6.78 -5.17 24.01
C GLY A 44 -5.44 -5.52 24.68
N LEU A 45 -4.38 -4.77 24.40
CA LEU A 45 -3.04 -5.01 24.93
C LEU A 45 -2.82 -4.26 26.25
N ARG A 46 -2.26 -4.95 27.25
CA ARG A 46 -2.02 -4.35 28.57
C ARG A 46 -0.83 -3.38 28.62
N SER A 47 0.01 -3.31 27.59
CA SER A 47 1.20 -2.44 27.62
C SER A 47 1.58 -1.84 26.26
N LYS A 48 1.98 -0.56 26.29
CA LYS A 48 2.55 0.18 25.15
C LYS A 48 3.83 -0.46 24.62
N GLY A 49 4.52 -1.26 25.45
CA GLY A 49 5.73 -1.99 25.06
C GLY A 49 5.47 -3.05 23.98
N HIS A 50 4.36 -3.79 24.08
CA HIS A 50 4.01 -4.80 23.07
C HIS A 50 3.64 -4.15 21.73
N VAL A 51 2.95 -3.00 21.77
CA VAL A 51 2.66 -2.19 20.57
C VAL A 51 3.97 -1.75 19.89
N ASN A 52 4.97 -1.30 20.64
CA ASN A 52 6.27 -0.91 20.08
C ASN A 52 6.97 -2.06 19.35
N LEU A 53 6.99 -3.27 19.94
CA LEU A 53 7.58 -4.45 19.30
C LEU A 53 6.86 -4.82 18.02
N MET A 54 5.53 -4.69 18.01
CA MET A 54 4.72 -4.99 16.84
C MET A 54 4.92 -3.96 15.73
N LEU A 55 4.96 -2.67 16.05
CA LEU A 55 5.28 -1.60 15.09
C LEU A 55 6.68 -1.79 14.50
N ALA A 56 7.68 -2.12 15.33
CA ALA A 56 9.04 -2.41 14.86
C ALA A 56 9.06 -3.63 13.91
N SER A 57 8.25 -4.66 14.21
CA SER A 57 8.13 -5.84 13.34
C SER A 57 7.45 -5.51 12.01
N LEU A 58 6.40 -4.69 12.01
CA LEU A 58 5.72 -4.23 10.79
C LEU A 58 6.64 -3.36 9.92
N GLU A 59 7.41 -2.48 10.54
CA GLU A 59 8.38 -1.62 9.85
C GLU A 59 9.52 -2.44 9.24
N ALA A 60 10.09 -3.37 10.01
CA ALA A 60 11.14 -4.27 9.52
C ALA A 60 10.67 -5.16 8.35
N ARG A 61 9.36 -5.42 8.26
CA ARG A 61 8.73 -6.20 7.19
C ARG A 61 8.17 -5.35 6.05
N GLY A 62 8.43 -4.04 6.04
CA GLY A 62 8.09 -3.16 4.92
C GLY A 62 6.62 -2.72 4.85
N TRP A 63 5.82 -2.96 5.88
CA TRP A 63 4.38 -2.65 5.87
C TRP A 63 4.06 -1.24 6.35
N ILE A 64 4.91 -0.67 7.20
CA ILE A 64 4.75 0.69 7.73
C ILE A 64 6.10 1.39 7.81
N LYS A 65 6.07 2.70 8.01
CA LYS A 65 7.20 3.51 8.44
C LYS A 65 6.78 4.35 9.65
N VAL A 66 7.63 4.42 10.66
CA VAL A 66 7.38 5.23 11.86
C VAL A 66 8.34 6.41 11.89
N GLN A 67 7.82 7.64 11.77
CA GLN A 67 8.68 8.82 11.87
C GLN A 67 9.06 9.10 13.33
N PRO A 68 10.33 9.44 13.62
CA PRO A 68 10.73 9.85 14.96
C PRO A 68 10.09 11.20 15.32
N ASN A 69 9.82 11.40 16.62
CA ASN A 69 9.39 12.67 17.23
C ASN A 69 7.98 13.20 16.89
N ALA A 70 7.04 12.36 16.42
CA ALA A 70 5.63 12.74 16.29
C ALA A 70 4.67 11.74 16.95
N ALA A 71 3.58 12.25 17.55
CA ALA A 71 2.58 11.43 18.25
C ALA A 71 1.74 10.56 17.30
N ARG A 72 1.58 11.00 16.05
CA ARG A 72 0.81 10.36 14.97
C ARG A 72 1.69 10.14 13.74
N ALA A 73 2.80 9.44 13.95
CA ALA A 73 3.91 9.33 13.00
C ALA A 73 3.91 8.07 12.13
N ILE A 74 2.85 7.25 12.22
CA ILE A 74 2.77 5.96 11.54
C ILE A 74 2.25 6.20 10.13
N VAL A 75 3.03 5.79 9.13
CA VAL A 75 2.65 5.80 7.72
C VAL A 75 2.53 4.35 7.26
N VAL A 76 1.38 3.97 6.72
CA VAL A 76 1.21 2.66 6.09
C VAL A 76 1.86 2.71 4.71
N LEU A 77 2.75 1.76 4.43
CA LEU A 77 3.34 1.59 3.11
C LEU A 77 2.37 0.68 2.34
N SER A 78 1.55 1.28 1.48
CA SER A 78 0.61 0.54 0.64
C SER A 78 1.35 -0.21 -0.47
N GLU A 79 0.80 -1.35 -0.86
CA GLU A 79 1.11 -2.08 -2.09
C GLU A 79 0.67 -1.31 -3.36
N THR A 80 0.64 0.03 -3.35
CA THR A 80 0.37 0.82 -4.57
C THR A 80 1.57 0.79 -5.52
N ASP A 81 1.99 -0.41 -5.87
CA ASP A 81 2.49 -0.76 -7.19
C ASP A 81 1.33 -1.12 -8.15
N ASP A 82 0.07 -1.09 -7.69
CA ASP A 82 -1.13 -1.13 -8.55
C ASP A 82 -1.45 0.23 -9.21
N ASP A 83 -0.81 1.30 -8.77
CA ASP A 83 -0.92 2.61 -9.41
C ASP A 83 0.04 2.71 -10.60
N LEU A 84 -0.41 3.35 -11.67
CA LEU A 84 0.47 3.70 -12.79
C LEU A 84 1.61 4.59 -12.26
N SER A 85 2.84 4.29 -12.67
CA SER A 85 3.98 5.15 -12.32
C SER A 85 3.70 6.61 -12.73
N PRO A 86 4.19 7.63 -12.01
CA PRO A 86 3.90 9.03 -12.32
C PRO A 86 4.23 9.43 -13.77
N ALA A 87 5.23 8.79 -14.37
CA ALA A 87 5.57 8.99 -15.77
C ALA A 87 4.51 8.43 -16.73
N VAL A 88 4.00 7.22 -16.46
CA VAL A 88 2.93 6.59 -17.25
C VAL A 88 1.61 7.35 -17.06
N GLU A 89 1.33 7.78 -15.84
CA GLU A 89 0.16 8.61 -15.49
C GLU A 89 0.15 9.93 -16.28
N ALA A 90 1.27 10.65 -16.30
CA ALA A 90 1.41 11.89 -17.05
C ALA A 90 1.29 11.68 -18.57
N ALA A 91 1.85 10.59 -19.10
CA ALA A 91 1.74 10.25 -20.52
C ALA A 91 0.28 9.93 -20.91
N LEU A 92 -0.42 9.16 -20.08
CA LEU A 92 -1.83 8.83 -20.27
C LEU A 92 -2.71 10.08 -20.25
N GLN A 93 -2.47 10.98 -19.29
CA GLN A 93 -3.19 12.25 -19.21
C GLN A 93 -2.99 13.11 -20.46
N ALA A 94 -1.74 13.29 -20.91
CA ALA A 94 -1.43 14.04 -22.12
C ALA A 94 -2.04 13.42 -23.39
N HIS A 95 -2.14 12.09 -23.44
CA HIS A 95 -2.84 11.40 -24.54
C HIS A 95 -4.34 11.67 -24.48
N CYS A 96 -5.00 11.52 -23.33
CA CYS A 96 -6.43 11.81 -23.16
C CYS A 96 -6.76 13.25 -23.57
N GLU A 97 -5.93 14.22 -23.20
CA GLU A 97 -6.09 15.63 -23.58
C GLU A 97 -5.97 15.85 -25.10
N ARG A 98 -5.07 15.12 -25.75
CA ARG A 98 -4.82 15.23 -27.20
C ARG A 98 -5.89 14.53 -28.04
N THR A 99 -6.41 13.39 -27.59
CA THR A 99 -7.35 12.56 -28.38
C THR A 99 -8.81 12.75 -27.97
N GLY A 100 -9.07 13.25 -26.75
CA GLY A 100 -10.41 13.31 -26.17
C GLY A 100 -10.94 11.95 -25.71
N GLU A 101 -10.13 10.90 -25.80
CA GLU A 101 -10.50 9.56 -25.32
C GLU A 101 -10.53 9.52 -23.80
N ARG A 102 -11.41 8.68 -23.24
CA ARG A 102 -11.45 8.51 -21.80
C ARG A 102 -10.32 7.58 -21.38
N ARG A 103 -9.66 7.94 -20.28
CA ARG A 103 -8.63 7.13 -19.61
C ARG A 103 -8.99 5.64 -19.53
N ALA A 104 -10.22 5.32 -19.11
CA ALA A 104 -10.66 3.95 -18.92
C ALA A 104 -10.70 3.14 -20.23
N ASP A 105 -11.06 3.78 -21.35
CA ASP A 105 -11.11 3.13 -22.66
C ASP A 105 -9.69 2.77 -23.11
N ILE A 106 -8.74 3.70 -22.97
CA ILE A 106 -7.32 3.47 -23.31
C ILE A 106 -6.71 2.35 -22.48
N ILE A 107 -6.98 2.33 -21.17
CA ILE A 107 -6.48 1.28 -20.27
C ILE A 107 -7.05 -0.08 -20.69
N ASN A 108 -8.36 -0.16 -20.93
CA ASN A 108 -9.00 -1.41 -21.34
C ASN A 108 -8.45 -1.89 -22.69
N ASP A 109 -8.33 -1.00 -23.68
CA ASP A 109 -7.82 -1.34 -25.00
C ASP A 109 -6.36 -1.81 -24.93
N ALA A 110 -5.52 -1.13 -24.15
CA ALA A 110 -4.12 -1.53 -23.97
C ALA A 110 -4.00 -2.89 -23.29
N VAL A 111 -4.86 -3.17 -22.30
CA VAL A 111 -4.92 -4.49 -21.64
C VAL A 111 -5.38 -5.56 -22.63
N MET A 112 -6.44 -5.30 -23.40
CA MET A 112 -6.95 -6.27 -24.39
C MET A 112 -5.93 -6.52 -25.51
N LEU A 113 -5.29 -5.48 -26.05
CA LEU A 113 -4.21 -5.60 -27.03
C LEU A 113 -3.04 -6.43 -26.51
N PHE A 114 -2.66 -6.23 -25.24
CA PHE A 114 -1.60 -7.00 -24.62
C PHE A 114 -2.00 -8.48 -24.50
N LEU A 115 -3.20 -8.76 -23.97
CA LEU A 115 -3.70 -10.11 -23.76
C LEU A 115 -4.02 -10.86 -25.06
N ASP A 116 -4.49 -10.19 -26.11
CA ASP A 116 -4.69 -10.78 -27.44
C ASP A 116 -3.36 -11.25 -28.06
N GLY A 117 -2.24 -10.62 -27.70
CA GLY A 117 -0.89 -11.07 -28.05
C GLY A 117 -0.36 -12.22 -27.19
N VAL A 118 -0.98 -12.48 -26.03
CA VAL A 118 -0.74 -13.66 -25.20
C VAL A 118 -1.68 -14.75 -25.71
N ALA A 119 -1.33 -15.35 -26.84
CA ALA A 119 -1.96 -16.60 -27.26
C ALA A 119 -1.97 -17.55 -26.06
N TYR A 120 -3.16 -18.01 -25.67
CA TYR A 120 -3.31 -19.08 -24.71
C TYR A 120 -2.66 -20.32 -25.36
N ASP A 121 -1.39 -20.57 -25.07
CA ASP A 121 -0.76 -21.87 -25.31
C ASP A 121 -1.42 -22.81 -24.30
N GLY A 122 -2.60 -23.30 -24.68
CA GLY A 122 -3.32 -24.31 -23.92
C GLY A 122 -2.48 -25.57 -23.96
N ASP A 123 -1.60 -25.72 -22.98
CA ASP A 123 -0.96 -26.99 -22.67
C ASP A 123 -2.06 -28.05 -22.45
N ASP A 124 -2.07 -28.98 -23.39
CA ASP A 124 -2.54 -30.36 -23.32
C ASP A 124 -2.35 -30.95 -21.91
N VAL A 125 -3.43 -31.21 -21.15
CA VAL A 125 -3.69 -32.41 -20.31
C VAL A 125 -5.19 -32.53 -20.01
#